data_AF-A0A1T4R7Q2-F1
#
_entry.id   AF-A0A1T4R7Q2-F1
#
_cell.length_a   1.000
_cell.length_b   1.000
_cell.length_c   1.000
_cell.angle_alpha   90.00
_cell.angle_beta   90.00
_cell.angle_gamma   90.00
#
_symmetry.space_group_name_H-M   'P 1'
#
loop_
_entity.id
_entity.type
_entity.pdbx_description
1 polymer ?
#
loop_
_entity_poly.entity_id
_entity_poly.type
_entity_poly.pdbx_seq_one_letter_code
_entity_poly.pdbx_strand_id
1 'polypeptide(L)'
;MRTTIVGLVTPHLLRVVDLANEAQKGMNVDWHVRDAVAKTMAELADQYNAPTLVAAYVEGLENVAEQAPKFQTDYVRVLKAAAEQARRLRRD
;
A
#
# COMPACT_ATOMS: atom_id res chain seq x y z
N MET A 1 11.30 11.30 -19.91
CA MET A 1 11.96 10.42 -18.92
C MET A 1 10.91 9.60 -18.19
N ARG A 2 10.95 8.26 -18.28
CA ARG A 2 10.04 7.29 -17.61
C ARG A 2 10.61 6.82 -16.25
N THR A 3 11.37 7.68 -15.57
CA THR A 3 12.15 7.33 -14.37
C THR A 3 11.30 7.15 -13.10
N THR A 4 10.03 7.51 -13.13
CA THR A 4 9.33 7.93 -11.90
C THR A 4 8.32 6.91 -11.34
N ILE A 5 7.95 5.86 -12.08
CA ILE A 5 6.86 4.96 -11.64
C ILE A 5 7.36 3.89 -10.65
N VAL A 6 8.51 3.28 -10.93
CA VAL A 6 9.05 2.18 -10.10
C VAL A 6 9.79 2.70 -8.86
N GLY A 7 10.41 3.89 -8.93
CA GLY A 7 11.19 4.44 -7.82
C GLY A 7 10.37 5.02 -6.67
N LEU A 8 9.15 5.51 -6.92
CA LEU A 8 8.27 6.09 -5.89
C LEU A 8 7.33 5.06 -5.28
N VAL A 9 6.69 4.22 -6.08
CA VAL A 9 5.68 3.27 -5.57
C VAL A 9 6.31 2.16 -4.70
N THR A 10 7.49 1.65 -5.08
CA THR A 10 8.11 0.51 -4.40
C THR A 10 8.47 0.80 -2.93
N PRO A 11 9.09 1.94 -2.57
CA PRO A 11 9.33 2.29 -1.17
C PRO A 11 8.05 2.33 -0.32
N HIS A 12 6.95 2.89 -0.84
CA HIS A 12 5.68 2.94 -0.12
C HIS A 12 5.06 1.56 0.06
N LEU A 13 5.13 0.73 -0.97
CA LEU A 13 4.65 -0.65 -0.92
C LEU A 13 5.41 -1.46 0.15
N LEU A 14 6.75 -1.35 0.17
CA LEU A 14 7.59 -2.04 1.15
C LEU A 14 7.24 -1.60 2.58
N ARG A 15 6.95 -0.32 2.79
CA ARG A 15 6.55 0.16 4.12
C ARG A 15 5.25 -0.47 4.62
N VAL A 16 4.26 -0.68 3.75
CA VAL A 16 3.02 -1.38 4.13
C VAL A 16 3.29 -2.87 4.35
N VAL A 17 4.17 -3.48 3.56
CA VAL A 17 4.60 -4.88 3.75
C VAL A 17 5.29 -5.08 5.11
N ASP A 18 6.13 -4.15 5.53
CA ASP A 18 6.77 -4.22 6.85
C ASP A 18 5.74 -4.17 7.99
N LEU A 19 4.74 -3.29 7.88
CA LEU A 19 3.63 -3.23 8.84
C LEU A 19 2.80 -4.52 8.83
N ALA A 20 2.56 -5.12 7.66
CA ALA A 20 1.88 -6.40 7.56
C ALA A 20 2.68 -7.53 8.22
N ASN A 21 4.02 -7.49 8.11
CA ASN A 21 4.90 -8.43 8.81
C ASN A 21 4.88 -8.23 10.33
N GLU A 22 4.78 -7.00 10.82
CA GLU A 22 4.58 -6.70 12.24
C GLU A 22 3.22 -7.19 12.76
N ALA A 23 2.16 -7.02 11.97
CA ALA A 23 0.83 -7.54 12.27
C ALA A 23 0.84 -9.06 12.44
N GLN A 24 1.53 -9.75 11.52
CA GLN A 24 1.69 -11.20 11.58
C GLN A 24 2.42 -11.69 12.83
N LYS A 25 3.20 -10.82 13.49
CA LYS A 25 3.86 -11.08 14.78
C LYS A 25 2.98 -10.71 15.98
N GLY A 26 1.73 -10.30 15.76
CA GLY A 26 0.76 -9.92 16.79
C GLY A 26 0.76 -8.44 17.16
N MET A 27 1.44 -7.57 16.41
CA MET A 27 1.44 -6.14 16.69
C MET A 27 0.17 -5.47 16.15
N ASN A 28 -0.37 -4.48 16.88
CA ASN A 28 -1.47 -3.66 16.38
C ASN A 28 -0.93 -2.55 15.48
N VAL A 29 -1.09 -2.72 14.16
CA VAL A 29 -0.57 -1.80 13.15
C VAL A 29 -1.66 -0.98 12.45
N ASP A 30 -2.93 -1.13 12.84
CA ASP A 30 -4.07 -0.58 12.07
C ASP A 30 -3.95 0.93 11.85
N TRP A 31 -3.53 1.69 12.87
CA TRP A 31 -3.33 3.12 12.75
C TRP A 31 -2.14 3.47 11.85
N HIS A 32 -1.02 2.72 11.98
CA HIS A 32 0.18 2.93 11.19
C HIS A 32 -0.09 2.69 9.70
N VAL A 33 -0.88 1.66 9.38
CA VAL A 33 -1.26 1.33 7.99
C VAL A 33 -2.11 2.44 7.40
N ARG A 34 -3.12 2.93 8.14
CA ARG A 34 -3.98 4.03 7.69
C ARG A 34 -3.18 5.31 7.45
N ASP A 35 -2.30 5.68 8.38
CA ASP A 35 -1.43 6.85 8.27
C ASP A 35 -0.47 6.74 7.08
N ALA A 36 0.20 5.58 6.93
CA ALA A 36 1.13 5.34 5.83
C ALA A 36 0.43 5.40 4.46
N VAL A 37 -0.76 4.80 4.34
CA VAL A 37 -1.56 4.86 3.10
C VAL A 37 -2.01 6.28 2.81
N ALA A 38 -2.51 7.03 3.80
CA ALA A 38 -2.95 8.41 3.60
C ALA A 38 -1.80 9.33 3.13
N LYS A 39 -0.64 9.24 3.77
CA LYS A 39 0.56 10.00 3.38
C LYS A 39 1.03 9.63 1.98
N THR A 40 1.10 8.34 1.67
CA THR A 40 1.48 7.87 0.34
C THR A 40 0.52 8.40 -0.73
N MET A 41 -0.79 8.32 -0.50
CA MET A 41 -1.79 8.80 -1.46
C MET A 41 -1.65 10.31 -1.71
N ALA A 42 -1.39 11.10 -0.66
CA ALA A 42 -1.13 12.53 -0.81
C ALA A 42 0.17 12.80 -1.61
N GLU A 43 1.26 12.13 -1.26
CA GLU A 43 2.56 12.28 -1.93
C GLU A 43 2.52 11.89 -3.42
N LEU A 44 1.75 10.83 -3.76
CA LEU A 44 1.54 10.41 -5.13
C LEU A 44 0.59 11.35 -5.88
N ALA A 45 -0.38 11.96 -5.21
CA ALA A 45 -1.32 12.92 -5.80
C ALA A 45 -0.64 14.23 -6.23
N ASP A 46 0.44 14.62 -5.54
CA ASP A 46 1.21 15.83 -5.87
C ASP A 46 2.14 15.65 -7.09
N GLN A 47 2.24 14.43 -7.64
CA GLN A 47 3.09 14.16 -8.80
C GLN A 47 2.38 14.46 -10.12
N TYR A 48 3.16 14.87 -11.13
CA TYR A 48 2.64 15.15 -12.48
C TYR A 48 1.92 13.94 -13.11
N ASN A 49 2.32 12.71 -12.77
CA ASN A 49 1.72 11.46 -13.22
C ASN A 49 0.86 10.76 -12.15
N ALA A 50 0.26 11.55 -11.25
CA ALA A 50 -0.55 11.08 -10.12
C ALA A 50 -1.53 9.95 -10.45
N PRO A 51 -2.37 10.01 -11.51
CA PRO A 51 -3.33 8.94 -11.80
C PRO A 51 -2.65 7.58 -12.02
N THR A 52 -1.50 7.56 -12.70
CA THR A 52 -0.73 6.35 -12.96
C THR A 52 -0.09 5.81 -11.70
N LEU A 53 0.48 6.70 -10.86
CA LEU A 53 1.15 6.29 -9.63
C LEU A 53 0.18 5.74 -8.59
N VAL A 54 -0.95 6.42 -8.39
CA VAL A 54 -2.00 5.97 -7.47
C VAL A 54 -2.58 4.63 -7.91
N ALA A 55 -2.82 4.44 -9.21
CA ALA A 55 -3.26 3.16 -9.74
C ALA A 55 -2.22 2.05 -9.51
N ALA A 56 -0.95 2.30 -9.80
CA ALA A 56 0.14 1.36 -9.60
C ALA A 56 0.34 0.98 -8.12
N TYR A 57 0.16 1.93 -7.19
CA TYR A 57 0.24 1.67 -5.76
C TYR A 57 -0.88 0.75 -5.27
N VAL A 58 -2.13 1.04 -5.67
CA VAL A 58 -3.30 0.20 -5.35
C VAL A 58 -3.12 -1.21 -5.91
N GLU A 59 -2.74 -1.32 -7.18
CA GLU A 59 -2.47 -2.61 -7.84
C GLU A 59 -1.33 -3.38 -7.16
N GLY A 60 -0.27 -2.69 -6.75
CA GLY A 60 0.84 -3.28 -6.00
C GLY A 60 0.39 -3.92 -4.69
N LEU A 61 -0.45 -3.24 -3.91
CA LEU A 61 -0.96 -3.78 -2.64
C LEU A 61 -1.80 -5.04 -2.85
N GLU A 62 -2.61 -5.05 -3.91
CA GLU A 62 -3.45 -6.20 -4.28
C GLU A 62 -2.59 -7.38 -4.73
N ASN A 63 -1.62 -7.14 -5.62
CA ASN A 63 -0.71 -8.16 -6.11
C ASN A 63 0.08 -8.82 -4.97
N VAL A 64 0.59 -8.04 -4.02
CA VAL A 64 1.31 -8.59 -2.86
C VAL A 64 0.36 -9.41 -1.97
N ALA A 65 -0.88 -8.95 -1.78
CA ALA A 65 -1.87 -9.69 -1.00
C ALA A 65 -2.26 -11.03 -1.67
N GLU A 66 -2.30 -11.08 -2.99
CA GLU A 66 -2.62 -12.29 -3.77
C GLU A 66 -1.47 -13.29 -3.80
N GLN A 67 -0.22 -12.81 -3.85
CA GLN A 67 0.98 -13.64 -3.86
C GLN A 67 1.38 -14.15 -2.46
N ALA A 68 0.83 -13.56 -1.40
CA ALA A 68 1.13 -13.93 -0.03
C ALA A 68 0.72 -15.38 0.29
N PRO A 69 1.52 -16.12 1.08
CA PRO A 69 1.15 -17.47 1.50
C PRO A 69 -0.15 -17.47 2.32
N LYS A 70 -1.09 -18.36 1.98
CA LYS A 70 -2.45 -18.41 2.55
C LYS A 70 -2.53 -18.60 4.08
N PHE A 71 -1.44 -19.02 4.72
CA PHE A 71 -1.35 -19.20 6.17
C PHE A 71 -1.03 -17.89 6.93
N GLN A 72 -0.64 -16.82 6.24
CA GLN A 72 -0.34 -15.52 6.85
C GLN A 72 -1.59 -14.63 6.87
N THR A 73 -2.60 -15.04 7.65
CA THR A 73 -3.93 -14.44 7.64
C THR A 73 -3.91 -12.94 7.99
N ASP A 74 -3.12 -12.55 8.99
CA ASP A 74 -3.04 -11.16 9.45
C ASP A 74 -2.28 -10.29 8.46
N TYR A 75 -1.19 -10.81 7.88
CA TYR A 75 -0.45 -10.17 6.81
C TYR A 75 -1.36 -9.84 5.61
N VAL A 76 -2.09 -10.84 5.11
CA VAL A 76 -3.02 -10.69 3.99
C VAL A 76 -4.15 -9.72 4.33
N ARG A 77 -4.67 -9.78 5.57
CA ARG A 77 -5.72 -8.88 6.04
C ARG A 77 -5.27 -7.43 6.01
N VAL A 78 -4.05 -7.15 6.47
CA VAL A 78 -3.48 -5.79 6.47
C VAL A 78 -3.32 -5.26 5.05
N LEU A 79 -2.75 -6.05 4.13
CA LEU A 79 -2.55 -5.60 2.75
C LEU A 79 -3.87 -5.32 2.03
N LYS A 80 -4.89 -6.18 2.23
CA LYS A 80 -6.23 -5.93 1.68
C LYS A 80 -6.88 -4.68 2.27
N ALA A 81 -6.74 -4.46 3.58
CA ALA A 81 -7.25 -3.25 4.22
C ALA A 81 -6.54 -1.99 3.69
N ALA A 82 -5.24 -2.06 3.47
CA ALA A 82 -4.46 -0.97 2.87
C ALA A 82 -4.93 -0.66 1.44
N ALA A 83 -5.13 -1.69 0.60
CA ALA A 83 -5.63 -1.53 -0.76
C ALA A 83 -7.03 -0.92 -0.77
N GLU A 84 -7.92 -1.36 0.12
CA GLU A 84 -9.27 -0.82 0.23
C GLU A 84 -9.25 0.66 0.66
N GLN A 85 -8.42 1.01 1.66
CA GLN A 85 -8.23 2.39 2.10
C GLN A 85 -7.74 3.28 0.94
N ALA A 86 -6.72 2.83 0.21
CA ALA A 86 -6.18 3.56 -0.95
C ALA A 86 -7.23 3.74 -2.05
N ARG A 87 -8.05 2.71 -2.33
CA ARG A 87 -9.17 2.80 -3.28
C ARG A 87 -10.23 3.81 -2.88
N ARG A 88 -10.55 3.91 -1.57
CA ARG A 88 -11.50 4.90 -1.06
C ARG A 88 -10.95 6.31 -1.26
N LEU A 89 -9.71 6.56 -0.84
CA LEU A 89 -9.04 7.85 -0.99
C LEU A 89 -8.86 8.29 -2.45
N ARG A 90 -8.81 7.35 -3.41
CA ARG A 90 -8.79 7.68 -4.85
C ARG A 90 -10.13 8.21 -5.39
N ARG A 91 -11.25 7.88 -4.72
CA ARG A 91 -12.60 8.25 -5.16
C ARG A 91 -13.07 9.59 -4.57
N ASP A 92 -12.45 10.01 -3.48
CA ASP A 92 -12.66 11.31 -2.83
C ASP A 92 -11.82 12.40 -3.51
#